data_AF-A0ABD1WFM9-F1
#
_entry.id   AF-A0ABD1WFM9-F1
#
_cell.length_a   1.000
_cell.length_b   1.000
_cell.length_c   1.000
_cell.angle_alpha   90.00
_cell.angle_beta   90.00
_cell.angle_gamma   90.00
#
_symmetry.space_group_name_H-M   'P 1'
#
loop_
_entity.id
_entity.type
_entity.pdbx_description
1 polymer ?
#
loop_
_entity_poly.entity_id
_entity_poly.type
_entity_poly.pdbx_seq_one_letter_code
_entity_poly.pdbx_strand_id
1 'polypeptide(L)'
;MAAIFELSGSNNAYVSNSSNKKSKAQNRHEQKKLKRERDQIEEDQQTLERLGSAIPQSNIGFKLLKQMGYTPGSALGKQGSGGADPVGLDIRRGRVGIGKENPKVEKLRIEKENAEMKRRKEEYKEGPS
;
A
#
# COMPACT_ATOMS: atom_id res chain seq x y z
N MET A 1 -64.59 41.70 35.86
CA MET A 1 -63.24 42.01 35.33
C MET A 1 -62.52 40.70 35.07
N ALA A 2 -61.85 40.61 33.92
CA ALA A 2 -61.51 39.40 33.19
C ALA A 2 -60.40 38.52 33.82
N ALA A 3 -60.41 37.26 33.38
CA ALA A 3 -59.60 36.13 33.81
C ALA A 3 -58.08 36.35 33.72
N ILE A 4 -57.39 35.75 34.70
CA ILE A 4 -55.93 35.59 34.74
C ILE A 4 -55.51 34.60 33.64
N PHE A 5 -54.48 35.00 32.92
CA PHE A 5 -53.95 34.37 31.71
C PHE A 5 -53.06 33.16 32.06
N GLU A 6 -53.53 31.95 31.73
CA GLU A 6 -52.67 30.76 31.66
C GLU A 6 -51.96 30.71 30.30
N LEU A 7 -50.63 30.77 30.30
CA LEU A 7 -49.80 30.24 29.21
C LEU A 7 -48.51 29.66 29.82
N SER A 8 -48.50 28.37 30.12
CA SER A 8 -47.26 27.60 30.28
C SER A 8 -46.92 26.89 28.97
N GLY A 9 -46.39 27.65 28.02
CA GLY A 9 -45.83 27.09 26.79
C GLY A 9 -44.51 26.38 27.08
N SER A 10 -44.54 25.06 27.26
CA SER A 10 -43.34 24.23 27.30
C SER A 10 -42.70 24.19 25.92
N ASN A 11 -41.65 25.00 25.71
CA ASN A 11 -40.79 24.92 24.54
C ASN A 11 -39.96 23.64 24.62
N ASN A 12 -40.49 22.55 24.06
CA ASN A 12 -39.73 21.32 23.83
C ASN A 12 -38.77 21.57 22.66
N ALA A 13 -37.59 22.11 22.96
CA ALA A 13 -36.50 22.25 22.00
C ALA A 13 -36.03 20.85 21.59
N TYR A 14 -36.41 20.43 20.39
CA TYR A 14 -35.92 19.20 19.76
C TYR A 14 -34.41 19.36 19.51
N VAL A 15 -33.59 18.88 20.44
CA VAL A 15 -32.14 18.79 20.28
C VAL A 15 -31.85 17.73 19.23
N SER A 16 -31.71 18.15 17.98
CA SER A 16 -31.24 17.29 16.90
C SER A 16 -29.74 17.00 17.10
N ASN A 17 -29.44 15.90 17.79
CA ASN A 17 -28.08 15.35 17.89
C ASN A 17 -27.61 14.87 16.50
N SER A 18 -27.04 15.78 15.71
CA SER A 18 -26.50 15.51 14.36
C SER A 18 -25.00 15.15 14.34
N SER A 19 -24.36 15.02 15.50
CA SER A 19 -22.89 14.89 15.63
C SER A 19 -22.31 13.51 15.29
N ASN A 20 -23.11 12.46 15.16
CA ASN A 20 -22.60 11.08 15.01
C ASN A 20 -22.53 10.54 13.58
N LYS A 21 -22.91 11.30 12.54
CA LYS A 21 -22.85 10.81 11.14
C LYS A 21 -21.45 10.84 10.52
N LYS A 22 -20.51 11.61 11.07
CA LYS A 22 -19.15 11.75 10.51
C LYS A 22 -18.24 10.54 10.80
N SER A 23 -18.45 9.82 11.89
CA SER A 23 -17.55 8.73 12.34
C SER A 23 -17.58 7.48 11.45
N LYS A 24 -18.76 7.05 10.98
CA LYS A 24 -18.88 5.87 10.11
C LYS A 24 -18.32 6.09 8.70
N ALA A 25 -18.48 7.29 8.15
CA ALA A 25 -17.97 7.63 6.81
C ALA A 25 -16.44 7.72 6.78
N GLN A 26 -15.82 8.33 7.81
CA GLN A 26 -14.36 8.39 7.95
C GLN A 26 -13.76 6.99 8.12
N ASN A 27 -14.39 6.13 8.94
CA ASN A 27 -13.97 4.74 9.12
C ASN A 27 -14.04 3.94 7.79
N ARG A 28 -15.10 4.11 6.99
CA ARG A 28 -15.21 3.46 5.66
C ARG A 28 -14.13 3.91 4.68
N HIS A 29 -13.76 5.20 4.69
CA HIS A 29 -12.69 5.71 3.83
C HIS A 29 -11.34 5.11 4.21
N GLU A 30 -11.05 5.05 5.51
CA GLU A 30 -9.84 4.45 6.05
C GLU A 30 -9.75 2.95 5.74
N GLN A 31 -10.83 2.20 5.95
CA GLN A 31 -10.90 0.78 5.58
C GLN A 31 -10.62 0.56 4.09
N LYS A 32 -11.18 1.39 3.20
CA LYS A 32 -10.92 1.30 1.75
C LYS A 32 -9.46 1.61 1.43
N LYS A 33 -8.85 2.58 2.12
CA LYS A 33 -7.44 2.92 1.93
C LYS A 33 -6.54 1.75 2.33
N LEU A 34 -6.78 1.15 3.50
CA LEU A 34 -6.05 -0.02 3.98
C LEU A 34 -6.22 -1.23 3.05
N LYS A 35 -7.43 -1.46 2.54
CA LYS A 35 -7.67 -2.54 1.57
C LYS A 35 -6.84 -2.34 0.30
N ARG A 36 -6.90 -1.15 -0.31
CA ARG A 36 -6.10 -0.84 -1.51
C ARG A 36 -4.60 -1.00 -1.30
N GLU A 37 -4.12 -0.63 -0.11
CA GLU A 37 -2.71 -0.77 0.23
C GLU A 37 -2.29 -2.24 0.34
N ARG A 38 -3.16 -3.10 0.90
CA ARG A 38 -2.93 -4.55 0.93
C ARG A 38 -2.94 -5.15 -0.46
N ASP A 39 -3.96 -4.82 -1.25
CA ASP A 39 -4.11 -5.31 -2.63
C ASP A 39 -2.87 -4.94 -3.47
N GLN A 40 -2.34 -3.72 -3.32
CA GLN A 40 -1.11 -3.29 -4.01
C GLN A 40 0.12 -4.08 -3.59
N ILE A 41 0.27 -4.36 -2.30
CA ILE A 41 1.41 -5.15 -1.80
C ILE A 41 1.33 -6.58 -2.33
N GLU A 42 0.15 -7.18 -2.32
CA GLU A 42 -0.08 -8.53 -2.85
C GLU A 42 0.18 -8.60 -4.36
N GLU A 43 -0.29 -7.62 -5.12
CA GLU A 43 0.01 -7.49 -6.55
C GLU A 43 1.51 -7.36 -6.83
N ASP A 44 2.21 -6.53 -6.05
CA ASP A 44 3.65 -6.31 -6.19
C ASP A 44 4.42 -7.60 -5.91
N GLN A 45 4.06 -8.31 -4.83
CA GLN A 45 4.64 -9.60 -4.47
C GLN A 45 4.39 -10.65 -5.58
N GLN A 46 3.14 -10.79 -6.01
CA GLN A 46 2.78 -11.75 -7.06
C GLN A 46 3.50 -11.43 -8.39
N THR A 47 3.68 -10.16 -8.71
CA THR A 47 4.42 -9.74 -9.91
C THR A 47 5.88 -10.18 -9.84
N LEU A 48 6.55 -9.95 -8.70
CA LEU A 48 7.93 -10.35 -8.48
C LEU A 48 8.10 -11.88 -8.50
N GLU A 49 7.18 -12.61 -7.88
CA GLU A 49 7.18 -14.08 -7.90
C GLU A 49 7.04 -14.64 -9.31
N ARG A 50 6.10 -14.10 -10.10
CA ARG A 50 5.85 -14.54 -11.48
C ARG A 50 7.05 -14.29 -12.39
N LEU A 51 7.80 -13.22 -12.16
CA LEU A 51 9.03 -12.92 -12.90
C LEU A 51 10.17 -13.86 -12.56
N GLY A 52 10.24 -14.33 -11.30
CA GLY A 52 11.23 -15.31 -10.88
C GLY A 52 10.92 -16.74 -11.34
N SER A 53 9.66 -17.03 -11.68
CA SER A 53 9.23 -18.37 -12.09
C SER A 53 9.23 -18.55 -13.62
N ALA A 54 9.71 -19.71 -14.09
CA ALA A 54 9.57 -20.08 -15.49
C ALA A 54 8.09 -20.33 -15.87
N ILE A 55 7.73 -20.01 -17.12
CA ILE A 55 6.38 -20.25 -17.64
C ILE A 55 6.07 -21.75 -17.64
N PRO A 56 4.89 -22.18 -17.17
CA PRO A 56 4.55 -23.60 -17.10
C PRO A 56 4.44 -24.22 -18.50
N GLN A 57 4.82 -25.51 -18.62
CA GLN A 57 4.78 -26.24 -19.90
C GLN A 57 3.35 -26.46 -20.44
N SER A 58 2.33 -26.37 -19.59
CA SER A 58 0.93 -26.43 -19.99
C SER A 58 0.49 -25.20 -20.80
N ASN A 59 1.22 -24.08 -20.68
CA ASN A 59 0.92 -22.83 -21.37
C ASN A 59 1.03 -23.01 -22.90
N ILE A 60 0.04 -22.51 -23.62
CA ILE A 60 -0.04 -22.61 -25.09
C ILE A 60 1.16 -21.93 -25.76
N GLY A 61 1.59 -20.77 -25.25
CA GLY A 61 2.76 -20.05 -25.76
C GLY A 61 4.05 -20.84 -25.59
N PHE A 62 4.23 -21.53 -24.45
CA PHE A 62 5.39 -22.39 -24.24
C PHE A 62 5.44 -23.55 -25.24
N LYS A 63 4.28 -24.18 -25.49
CA LYS A 63 4.16 -25.26 -26.49
C LYS A 63 4.51 -24.77 -27.89
N LEU A 64 4.02 -23.60 -28.27
CA LEU A 64 4.32 -22.98 -29.56
C LEU A 64 5.81 -22.66 -29.70
N LEU A 65 6.43 -22.05 -28.68
CA LEU A 65 7.87 -21.79 -28.67
C LEU A 65 8.66 -23.08 -28.88
N LYS A 66 8.31 -24.15 -28.15
CA LYS A 66 8.95 -25.46 -28.31
C LYS A 66 8.81 -26.01 -29.73
N GLN A 67 7.66 -25.86 -30.37
CA GLN A 67 7.44 -26.25 -31.76
C GLN A 67 8.30 -25.45 -32.75
N MET A 68 8.57 -24.18 -32.43
CA MET A 68 9.46 -23.30 -33.22
C MET A 68 10.95 -23.56 -32.97
N GLY A 69 11.29 -24.56 -32.15
CA GLY A 69 12.67 -24.94 -31.85
C GLY A 69 13.28 -24.27 -30.62
N TYR A 70 12.48 -23.59 -29.80
CA TYR A 70 12.95 -23.10 -28.51
C TYR A 70 13.26 -24.25 -27.54
N THR A 71 14.44 -24.22 -26.93
CA THR A 71 14.80 -25.12 -25.84
C THR A 71 14.79 -24.37 -24.50
N PRO A 72 14.21 -24.94 -23.42
CA PRO A 72 14.17 -24.28 -22.12
C PRO A 72 15.57 -23.92 -21.63
N GLY A 73 15.77 -22.67 -21.21
CA GLY A 73 17.07 -22.16 -20.77
C GLY A 73 18.00 -21.67 -21.89
N SER A 74 17.60 -21.81 -23.16
CA SER A 74 18.33 -21.17 -24.26
C SER A 74 17.89 -19.73 -24.45
N ALA A 75 18.83 -18.90 -24.89
CA ALA A 75 18.53 -17.57 -25.40
C ALA A 75 17.89 -17.66 -26.80
N LEU A 76 16.97 -16.75 -27.10
CA LEU A 76 16.33 -16.66 -28.41
C LEU A 76 17.28 -16.09 -29.47
N GLY A 77 17.03 -16.42 -30.74
CA GLY A 77 17.76 -15.89 -31.90
C GLY A 77 18.70 -16.90 -32.57
N LYS A 78 19.15 -16.60 -33.79
CA LYS A 78 19.91 -17.53 -34.66
C LYS A 78 21.20 -18.08 -34.01
N GLN A 79 21.84 -17.28 -33.16
CA GLN A 79 23.06 -17.65 -32.43
C GLN A 79 22.84 -17.67 -30.91
N GLY A 80 21.58 -17.66 -30.44
CA GLY A 80 21.28 -17.49 -29.02
C GLY A 80 21.74 -16.14 -28.46
N SER A 81 21.70 -15.07 -29.27
CA SER A 81 22.15 -13.74 -28.88
C SER A 81 21.11 -12.92 -28.09
N GLY A 82 19.90 -13.44 -27.92
CA GLY A 82 18.85 -12.80 -27.13
C GLY A 82 19.10 -12.89 -25.63
N GLY A 83 18.32 -12.14 -24.85
CA GLY A 83 18.29 -12.33 -23.39
C GLY A 83 17.62 -13.66 -23.04
N ALA A 84 18.27 -14.46 -22.20
CA ALA A 84 17.66 -15.65 -21.61
C ALA A 84 16.75 -15.30 -20.42
N ASP A 85 17.12 -14.24 -19.69
CA ASP A 85 16.41 -13.78 -18.51
C ASP A 85 15.42 -12.66 -18.83
N PRO A 86 14.29 -12.57 -18.09
CA PRO A 86 13.36 -11.47 -18.23
C PRO A 86 13.99 -10.14 -17.81
N VAL A 87 13.53 -9.04 -18.42
CA VAL A 87 14.00 -7.70 -18.08
C VAL A 87 13.59 -7.35 -16.66
N GLY A 88 14.54 -6.84 -15.86
CA GLY A 88 14.29 -6.38 -14.50
C GLY A 88 13.33 -5.19 -14.45
N LEU A 89 12.50 -5.13 -13.41
CA LEU A 89 11.52 -4.06 -13.23
C LEU A 89 11.50 -3.53 -11.80
N ASP A 90 11.35 -2.20 -11.72
CA ASP A 90 11.23 -1.43 -10.47
C ASP A 90 9.80 -0.91 -10.33
N ILE A 91 9.08 -1.41 -9.32
CA ILE A 91 7.68 -1.04 -9.09
C ILE A 91 7.60 0.21 -8.23
N ARG A 92 7.35 1.35 -8.86
CA ARG A 92 7.20 2.64 -8.17
C ARG A 92 5.73 2.96 -7.92
N ARG A 93 5.31 2.88 -6.65
CA ARG A 93 3.96 3.28 -6.23
C ARG A 93 3.94 4.75 -5.80
N GLY A 94 3.06 5.55 -6.42
CA GLY A 94 2.86 6.97 -6.10
C GLY A 94 3.03 7.90 -7.30
N ARG A 95 3.11 9.20 -7.03
CA ARG A 95 3.33 10.26 -8.04
C ARG A 95 4.55 11.11 -7.71
N VAL A 96 5.55 10.53 -7.06
CA VAL A 96 6.80 11.23 -6.76
C VAL A 96 7.61 11.42 -8.03
N GLY A 97 8.41 12.49 -8.07
CA GLY A 97 9.31 12.75 -9.18
C GLY A 97 10.32 11.62 -9.40
N ILE A 98 10.81 11.52 -10.63
CA ILE A 98 11.92 10.62 -10.95
C ILE A 98 13.16 11.04 -10.15
N GLY A 99 13.89 10.08 -9.59
CA GLY A 99 15.04 10.32 -8.71
C GLY A 99 14.71 10.58 -7.23
N LYS A 100 13.43 10.73 -6.85
CA LYS A 100 13.02 10.78 -5.44
C LYS A 100 12.68 9.39 -4.90
N GLU A 101 13.09 9.13 -3.66
CA GLU A 101 12.74 7.91 -2.94
C GLU A 101 11.23 7.80 -2.72
N ASN A 102 10.74 6.56 -2.61
CA ASN A 102 9.35 6.30 -2.31
C ASN A 102 9.04 6.85 -0.90
N PRO A 103 7.92 7.58 -0.70
CA PRO A 103 7.60 8.18 0.60
C PRO A 103 7.52 7.17 1.74
N LYS A 104 7.25 5.89 1.45
CA LYS A 104 7.29 4.82 2.45
C LYS A 104 8.72 4.53 2.92
N VAL A 105 9.66 4.46 1.99
CA VAL A 105 11.09 4.20 2.27
C VAL A 105 11.67 5.36 3.07
N GLU A 106 11.40 6.60 2.67
CA GLU A 106 11.86 7.78 3.37
C GLU A 106 11.31 7.86 4.81
N LYS A 107 10.02 7.55 4.99
CA LYS A 107 9.42 7.49 6.34
C LYS A 107 10.08 6.43 7.23
N LEU A 108 10.33 5.25 6.69
CA LEU A 108 11.02 4.17 7.42
C LEU A 108 12.45 4.56 7.79
N ARG A 109 13.15 5.28 6.91
CA ARG A 109 14.51 5.79 7.16
C ARG A 109 14.50 6.80 8.33
N ILE A 110 13.61 7.78 8.27
CA ILE A 110 13.43 8.80 9.31
C ILE A 110 13.04 8.15 10.65
N GLU A 111 12.12 7.17 10.63
CA GLU A 111 11.67 6.48 11.84
C GLU A 111 12.80 5.68 12.50
N LYS A 112 13.63 4.98 11.71
CA LYS A 112 14.82 4.28 12.22
C LYS A 112 15.83 5.24 12.86
N GLU A 113 16.13 6.35 12.19
CA GLU A 113 17.07 7.36 12.70
C GLU A 113 16.56 7.96 14.02
N ASN A 114 15.26 8.29 14.10
CA ASN A 114 14.65 8.78 15.33
C ASN A 114 14.69 7.75 16.47
N ALA A 115 14.47 6.47 16.17
CA ALA A 115 14.54 5.40 17.16
C ALA A 115 15.96 5.20 17.70
N GLU A 116 16.97 5.27 16.83
CA GLU A 116 18.38 5.18 17.21
C GLU A 116 18.81 6.38 18.07
N MET A 117 18.42 7.59 17.67
CA MET A 117 18.67 8.81 18.45
C MET A 117 18.01 8.76 19.83
N LYS A 118 16.84 8.13 19.95
CA LYS A 118 16.16 7.93 21.22
C LYS A 118 16.92 6.95 22.12
N ARG A 119 17.33 5.79 21.60
CA ARG A 119 18.15 4.81 22.33
C ARG A 119 19.44 5.42 22.86
N ARG A 120 20.16 6.14 21.99
CA ARG A 120 21.39 6.83 22.38
C ARG A 120 21.16 7.83 23.52
N LYS A 121 20.06 8.60 23.49
CA LYS A 121 19.71 9.55 24.57
C LYS A 121 19.35 8.85 25.89
N GLU A 122 18.74 7.67 25.82
CA GLU A 122 18.42 6.84 26.99
C GLU A 122 19.71 6.27 27.61
N GLU A 123 20.66 5.79 26.79
CA GLU A 123 21.98 5.33 27.24
C GLU A 123 22.79 6.45 27.94
N TYR A 124 22.75 7.69 27.44
CA TYR A 124 23.40 8.82 28.14
C TYR A 124 22.71 9.22 29.45
N LYS A 125 21.44 8.88 29.65
CA LYS A 125 20.73 9.12 30.92
C LYS A 125 21.02 8.06 31.97
N GLU A 126 21.40 6.85 31.56
CA GLU A 126 21.76 5.72 32.44
C GLU A 126 23.27 5.46 32.51
N GLY A 127 24.11 6.47 32.26
CA GLY A 127 25.57 6.34 32.23
C GLY A 127 26.18 5.66 33.48
N PRO A 128 27.28 4.90 33.32
CA PRO A 128 27.79 3.96 34.32
C PRO A 128 28.21 4.66 35.62
N SER A 129 27.87 4.05 36.76
CA SER A 129 28.29 4.50 38.09
C SER A 129 29.81 4.50 38.25
#